data_AF-A0A6A8MA09-F1
#
_entry.id   AF-A0A6A8MA09-F1
#
_cell.length_a   1.000
_cell.length_b   1.000
_cell.length_c   1.000
_cell.angle_alpha   90.00
_cell.angle_beta   90.00
_cell.angle_gamma   90.00
#
_symmetry.space_group_name_H-M   'P 1'
#
loop_
_entity.id
_entity.type
_entity.pdbx_description
1 polymer ?
#
loop_
_entity_poly.entity_id
_entity_poly.type
_entity_poly.pdbx_seq_one_letter_code
_entity_poly.pdbx_strand_id
1 'polypeptide(L)'
;MMKKTILYRTVKASVVVGLIAAGAGAVALSRLTSKPVSATRKTTKRAYVYTRSGKKTAKSYKKGTKLVARDKKEIKGKKYYNVGRRGKDEYVRSSDTKSAYKLTVQKKRLTRTIKFKLPKGKRAEVIKQTVTLKRRVKIDPKTKQKTYGKWTVGTWKAVRARKAAGYQPSVAKIPALQVNSQTGNVTVVVTYQKKPRPGAEIRKHQRRVEKWRKYQGSLDN
;
A
#
# COMPACT_ATOMS: atom_id res chain seq x y z
N MET A 1 -17.54 39.80 -15.51
CA MET A 1 -17.47 38.86 -14.37
C MET A 1 -18.16 37.55 -14.76
N MET A 2 -17.41 36.56 -15.25
CA MET A 2 -17.97 35.30 -15.74
C MET A 2 -17.65 34.14 -14.80
N LYS A 3 -18.71 33.47 -14.34
CA LYS A 3 -18.70 32.29 -13.47
C LYS A 3 -18.03 31.11 -14.21
N LYS A 4 -16.92 30.58 -13.69
CA LYS A 4 -16.29 29.35 -14.19
C LYS A 4 -16.88 28.12 -13.49
N THR A 5 -17.79 27.45 -14.18
CA THR A 5 -18.30 26.11 -13.81
C THR A 5 -17.33 25.07 -14.35
N ILE A 6 -16.61 24.33 -13.47
CA ILE A 6 -15.74 23.23 -13.89
C ILE A 6 -16.45 21.90 -13.64
N LEU A 7 -16.93 21.31 -14.73
CA LEU A 7 -17.47 19.97 -14.81
C LEU A 7 -16.33 18.95 -14.64
N TYR A 8 -16.33 18.18 -13.55
CA TYR A 8 -15.38 17.06 -13.39
C TYR A 8 -15.78 15.90 -14.31
N ARG A 9 -15.20 15.86 -15.52
CA ARG A 9 -15.28 14.70 -16.41
C ARG A 9 -14.51 13.53 -15.81
N THR A 10 -15.23 12.45 -15.51
CA THR A 10 -14.69 11.15 -15.10
C THR A 10 -13.88 10.53 -16.24
N VAL A 11 -12.55 10.65 -16.22
CA VAL A 11 -11.71 9.97 -17.21
C VAL A 11 -11.52 8.52 -16.80
N LYS A 12 -12.23 7.60 -17.48
CA LYS A 12 -11.86 6.18 -17.53
C LYS A 12 -10.52 6.06 -18.29
N ALA A 13 -9.41 6.22 -17.58
CA ALA A 13 -8.09 6.11 -18.17
C ALA A 13 -7.75 4.63 -18.43
N SER A 14 -8.01 4.17 -19.65
CA SER A 14 -7.33 3.01 -20.25
C SER A 14 -5.91 3.44 -20.59
N VAL A 15 -4.99 3.38 -19.62
CA VAL A 15 -3.58 3.67 -19.87
C VAL A 15 -2.94 2.44 -20.54
N VAL A 16 -2.72 2.53 -21.86
CA VAL A 16 -1.66 1.77 -22.54
C VAL A 16 -0.36 2.36 -22.03
N VAL A 17 0.33 1.65 -21.14
CA VAL A 17 1.64 2.10 -20.62
C VAL A 17 2.67 1.86 -21.73
N GLY A 18 2.89 2.90 -22.54
CA GLY A 18 4.22 3.22 -23.04
C GLY A 18 5.14 3.55 -21.86
N LEU A 19 6.40 3.13 -21.99
CA LEU A 19 7.56 3.44 -21.15
C LEU A 19 7.33 4.44 -20.00
N ILE A 20 7.33 3.94 -18.76
CA ILE A 20 7.84 4.72 -17.62
C ILE A 20 9.08 3.97 -17.11
N ALA A 21 10.22 4.39 -17.64
CA ALA A 21 11.47 4.32 -16.91
C ALA A 21 11.37 5.28 -15.72
N ALA A 22 11.46 4.77 -14.50
CA ALA A 22 11.73 5.57 -13.33
C ALA A 22 12.46 4.71 -12.30
N GLY A 23 13.79 4.91 -12.26
CA GLY A 23 14.62 4.85 -11.07
C GLY A 23 14.55 3.59 -10.21
N ALA A 24 15.61 2.80 -10.29
CA ALA A 24 16.11 2.08 -9.12
C ALA A 24 16.53 3.11 -8.04
N GLY A 25 15.56 3.67 -7.32
CA GLY A 25 15.79 4.45 -6.12
C GLY A 25 15.60 3.54 -4.91
N ALA A 26 16.69 3.13 -4.28
CA ALA A 26 16.66 2.45 -2.99
C ALA A 26 16.06 3.41 -1.94
N VAL A 27 14.76 3.31 -1.69
CA VAL A 27 14.11 4.05 -0.59
C VAL A 27 13.89 3.05 0.55
N ALA A 28 14.60 3.29 1.64
CA ALA A 28 14.67 2.46 2.83
C ALA A 28 13.31 1.87 3.23
N LEU A 29 13.29 0.55 3.45
CA LEU A 29 12.22 -0.18 4.11
C LEU A 29 12.15 0.29 5.57
N SER A 30 11.57 1.46 5.84
CA SER A 30 11.13 1.81 7.19
C SER A 30 9.93 0.92 7.50
N ARG A 31 10.19 -0.31 7.96
CA ARG A 31 9.24 -1.09 8.73
C ARG A 31 8.92 -0.23 9.94
N LEU A 32 7.83 0.53 9.88
CA LEU A 32 7.20 1.10 11.05
C LEU A 32 6.67 -0.09 11.88
N THR A 33 7.57 -0.76 12.60
CA THR A 33 7.19 -1.54 13.77
C THR A 33 6.61 -0.52 14.71
N SER A 34 5.29 -0.38 14.69
CA SER A 34 4.62 0.57 15.55
C SER A 34 4.90 0.12 16.99
N LYS A 35 5.86 0.78 17.66
CA LYS A 35 6.06 0.68 19.11
C LYS A 35 4.68 0.69 19.76
N PRO A 36 4.41 -0.14 20.78
CA PRO A 36 3.12 -0.10 21.47
C PRO A 36 2.92 1.33 21.98
N VAL A 37 2.03 2.06 21.32
CA VAL A 37 1.80 3.48 21.59
C VAL A 37 1.16 3.55 22.96
N SER A 38 1.86 4.19 23.91
CA SER A 38 1.33 4.61 25.20
C SER A 38 -0.10 5.15 25.03
N ALA A 39 -1.06 4.55 25.74
CA ALA A 39 -2.46 4.91 25.61
C ALA A 39 -2.73 6.26 26.28
N THR A 40 -3.32 7.23 25.56
CA THR A 40 -3.75 8.47 26.19
C THR A 40 -5.03 8.23 26.99
N ARG A 41 -4.97 8.44 28.30
CA ARG A 41 -6.10 8.33 29.23
C ARG A 41 -6.56 9.73 29.64
N LYS A 42 -7.83 9.88 30.00
CA LYS A 42 -8.40 11.10 30.57
C LYS A 42 -8.97 10.79 31.94
N THR A 43 -8.60 11.55 32.96
CA THR A 43 -9.12 11.37 34.32
C THR A 43 -10.62 11.68 34.36
N THR A 44 -11.40 10.83 35.04
CA THR A 44 -12.86 10.99 35.19
C THR A 44 -13.24 11.78 36.45
N LYS A 45 -12.31 11.83 37.41
CA LYS A 45 -12.37 12.56 38.68
C LYS A 45 -10.96 13.00 39.09
N ARG A 46 -10.79 13.61 40.28
CA ARG A 46 -9.46 13.86 40.84
C ARG A 46 -8.74 12.52 41.02
N ALA A 47 -7.58 12.38 40.39
CA ALA A 47 -6.85 11.12 40.33
C ALA A 47 -5.50 11.27 41.04
N TYR A 48 -5.33 10.58 42.16
CA TYR A 48 -4.10 10.63 42.94
C TYR A 48 -2.97 9.82 42.28
N VAL A 49 -1.74 10.26 42.52
CA VAL A 49 -0.53 9.56 42.10
C VAL A 49 -0.09 8.60 43.22
N TYR A 50 0.31 7.41 42.84
CA TYR A 50 0.78 6.35 43.70
C TYR A 50 2.20 5.95 43.33
N THR A 51 2.96 5.47 44.31
CA THR A 51 4.31 4.92 44.11
C THR A 51 4.26 3.51 43.51
N ARG A 52 5.43 2.94 43.18
CA ARG A 52 5.57 1.56 42.68
C ARG A 52 5.00 0.48 43.62
N SER A 53 4.97 0.76 44.93
CA SER A 53 4.42 -0.10 45.98
C SER A 53 2.93 0.16 46.28
N GLY A 54 2.32 1.16 45.61
CA GLY A 54 0.91 1.52 45.77
C GLY A 54 0.62 2.47 46.93
N LYS A 55 1.64 3.12 47.51
CA LYS A 55 1.45 4.18 48.52
C LYS A 55 0.94 5.44 47.82
N LYS A 56 -0.15 6.02 48.32
CA LYS A 56 -0.71 7.29 47.82
C LYS A 56 0.26 8.43 48.12
N THR A 57 0.45 9.32 47.16
CA THR A 57 1.27 10.54 47.31
C THR A 57 0.38 11.78 47.42
N ALA A 58 0.97 12.92 47.80
CA ALA A 58 0.28 14.21 47.79
C ALA A 58 -0.04 14.71 46.36
N LYS A 59 0.67 14.20 45.34
CA LYS A 59 0.44 14.58 43.94
C LYS A 59 -0.89 14.03 43.43
N SER A 60 -1.61 14.85 42.66
CA SER A 60 -2.84 14.43 42.00
C SER A 60 -3.08 15.20 40.71
N TYR A 61 -3.87 14.61 39.81
CA TYR A 61 -4.34 15.24 38.59
C TYR A 61 -5.81 15.64 38.76
N LYS A 62 -6.17 16.82 38.22
CA LYS A 62 -7.55 17.31 38.20
C LYS A 62 -8.42 16.45 37.28
N LYS A 63 -9.75 16.54 37.42
CA LYS A 63 -10.70 15.88 36.50
C LYS A 63 -10.50 16.41 35.08
N GLY A 64 -10.47 15.51 34.10
CA GLY A 64 -10.31 15.86 32.70
C GLY A 64 -8.86 16.01 32.21
N THR A 65 -7.85 15.86 33.07
CA THR A 65 -6.44 15.84 32.66
C THR A 65 -6.16 14.66 31.74
N LYS A 66 -5.46 14.92 30.62
CA LYS A 66 -4.98 13.91 29.69
C LYS A 66 -3.62 13.39 30.17
N LEU A 67 -3.50 12.08 30.33
CA LEU A 67 -2.31 11.40 30.81
C LEU A 67 -1.81 10.42 29.75
N VAL A 68 -0.48 10.32 29.62
CA VAL A 68 0.16 9.32 28.76
C VAL A 68 0.39 8.07 29.61
N ALA A 69 -0.45 7.05 29.46
CA ALA A 69 -0.26 5.76 30.12
C ALA A 69 0.75 4.93 29.33
N ARG A 70 1.94 4.72 29.90
CA ARG A 70 3.06 4.04 29.25
C ARG A 70 2.95 2.52 29.41
N ASP A 71 2.65 2.09 30.61
CA ASP A 71 2.45 0.70 30.97
C ASP A 71 1.30 0.55 31.97
N LYS A 72 0.85 -0.69 32.15
CA LYS A 72 -0.20 -1.06 33.09
C LYS A 72 0.38 -2.03 34.10
N LYS A 73 0.12 -1.78 35.39
CA LYS A 73 0.61 -2.60 36.50
C LYS A 73 -0.54 -2.94 37.45
N GLU A 74 -0.50 -4.13 38.02
CA GLU A 74 -1.35 -4.51 39.14
C GLU A 74 -0.58 -4.37 40.45
N ILE A 75 -1.18 -3.69 41.43
CA ILE A 75 -0.59 -3.46 42.75
C ILE A 75 -1.69 -3.75 43.77
N LYS A 76 -1.50 -4.78 44.60
CA LYS A 76 -2.48 -5.21 45.63
C LYS A 76 -3.89 -5.41 45.05
N GLY A 77 -4.01 -6.18 43.96
CA GLY A 77 -5.28 -6.47 43.27
C GLY A 77 -5.91 -5.30 42.49
N LYS A 78 -5.31 -4.11 42.51
CA LYS A 78 -5.82 -2.91 41.81
C LYS A 78 -4.96 -2.60 40.61
N LYS A 79 -5.59 -2.19 39.51
CA LYS A 79 -4.92 -1.87 38.25
C LYS A 79 -4.55 -0.39 38.18
N TYR A 80 -3.33 -0.11 37.75
CA TYR A 80 -2.74 1.22 37.64
C TYR A 80 -2.10 1.41 36.27
N TYR A 81 -2.03 2.66 35.82
CA TYR A 81 -1.23 3.07 34.68
C TYR A 81 -0.02 3.87 35.16
N ASN A 82 1.16 3.57 34.64
CA ASN A 82 2.32 4.43 34.82
C ASN A 82 2.19 5.65 33.91
N VAL A 83 2.20 6.83 34.52
CA VAL A 83 2.09 8.14 33.86
C VAL A 83 3.35 8.99 34.00
N GLY A 84 4.37 8.49 34.72
CA GLY A 84 5.65 9.15 34.95
C GLY A 84 6.52 9.25 33.70
N ARG A 85 7.17 10.40 33.50
CA ARG A 85 8.09 10.65 32.39
C ARG A 85 9.46 10.01 32.68
N ARG A 86 10.13 9.46 31.65
CA ARG A 86 11.52 8.93 31.73
C ARG A 86 11.73 7.91 32.87
N GLY A 87 10.89 6.86 32.92
CA GLY A 87 11.07 5.76 33.88
C GLY A 87 10.65 6.07 35.31
N LYS A 88 10.09 7.24 35.60
CA LYS A 88 9.55 7.57 36.92
C LYS A 88 8.36 6.68 37.28
N ASP A 89 8.36 6.17 38.51
CA ASP A 89 7.32 5.33 39.08
C ASP A 89 6.14 6.16 39.62
N GLU A 90 5.42 6.80 38.71
CA GLU A 90 4.21 7.57 39.05
C GLU A 90 2.98 6.86 38.47
N TYR A 91 2.15 6.32 39.36
CA TYR A 91 1.02 5.48 38.99
C TYR A 91 -0.33 6.14 39.27
N VAL A 92 -1.29 5.98 38.36
CA VAL A 92 -2.69 6.43 38.55
C VAL A 92 -3.61 5.23 38.41
N ARG A 93 -4.61 5.09 39.28
CA ARG A 93 -5.60 4.00 39.21
C ARG A 93 -6.31 4.00 37.87
N SER A 94 -6.42 2.83 37.25
CA SER A 94 -7.09 2.72 35.95
C SER A 94 -8.57 3.08 36.02
N SER A 95 -9.23 2.79 37.15
CA SER A 95 -10.64 3.12 37.45
C SER A 95 -10.93 4.62 37.43
N ASP A 96 -9.93 5.45 37.74
CA ASP A 96 -10.08 6.90 37.82
C ASP A 96 -9.85 7.57 36.46
N THR A 97 -9.69 6.76 35.41
CA THR A 97 -9.42 7.20 34.05
C THR A 97 -10.29 6.46 33.05
N LYS A 98 -10.60 7.13 31.95
CA LYS A 98 -11.16 6.51 30.74
C LYS A 98 -10.25 6.74 29.55
N SER A 99 -10.49 6.03 28.45
CA SER A 99 -9.78 6.34 27.21
C SER A 99 -10.08 7.79 26.81
N ALA A 100 -9.06 8.56 26.46
CA ALA A 100 -9.28 9.93 26.00
C ALA A 100 -9.94 9.96 24.60
N TYR A 101 -9.81 8.88 23.83
CA TYR A 101 -10.30 8.76 22.47
C TYR A 101 -10.89 7.37 22.23
N LYS A 102 -11.87 7.26 21.33
CA LYS A 102 -12.20 5.98 20.69
C LYS A 102 -11.19 5.73 19.58
N LEU A 103 -10.54 4.56 19.58
CA LEU A 103 -9.55 4.20 18.57
C LEU A 103 -10.17 3.20 17.59
N THR A 104 -10.12 3.50 16.30
CA THR A 104 -10.54 2.58 15.23
C THR A 104 -9.43 2.44 14.18
N VAL A 105 -9.57 1.46 13.30
CA VAL A 105 -8.65 1.23 12.19
C VAL A 105 -9.42 1.35 10.87
N GLN A 106 -9.01 2.29 10.03
CA GLN A 106 -9.48 2.38 8.66
C GLN A 106 -8.60 1.52 7.75
N LYS A 107 -9.23 0.85 6.78
CA LYS A 107 -8.56 -0.02 5.82
C LYS A 107 -8.78 0.51 4.40
N LYS A 108 -7.77 0.41 3.53
CA LYS A 108 -7.86 0.65 2.09
C LYS A 108 -7.28 -0.55 1.37
N ARG A 109 -8.08 -1.23 0.55
CA ARG A 109 -7.63 -2.39 -0.23
C ARG A 109 -7.27 -1.95 -1.64
N LEU A 110 -6.06 -2.30 -2.08
CA LEU A 110 -5.51 -2.01 -3.40
C LEU A 110 -5.30 -3.31 -4.15
N THR A 111 -5.67 -3.33 -5.43
CA THR A 111 -5.57 -4.52 -6.27
C THR A 111 -4.78 -4.22 -7.55
N ARG A 112 -3.80 -5.08 -7.85
CA ARG A 112 -3.16 -5.17 -9.16
C ARG A 112 -3.66 -6.41 -9.88
N THR A 113 -4.22 -6.23 -11.07
CA THR A 113 -4.71 -7.32 -11.93
C THR A 113 -3.80 -7.44 -13.13
N ILE A 114 -3.18 -8.60 -13.32
CA ILE A 114 -2.28 -8.89 -14.44
C ILE A 114 -2.99 -9.88 -15.34
N LYS A 115 -3.25 -9.49 -16.59
CA LYS A 115 -3.95 -10.30 -17.59
C LYS A 115 -2.96 -10.77 -18.65
N PHE A 116 -2.80 -12.08 -18.82
CA PHE A 116 -2.00 -12.68 -19.89
C PHE A 116 -2.92 -13.04 -21.06
N LYS A 117 -2.78 -12.31 -22.17
CA LYS A 117 -3.45 -12.61 -23.44
C LYS A 117 -2.60 -13.60 -24.22
N LEU A 118 -2.79 -14.88 -23.93
CA LEU A 118 -2.09 -15.96 -24.62
C LEU A 118 -2.58 -16.13 -26.07
N PRO A 119 -1.77 -16.76 -26.95
CA PRO A 119 -2.15 -17.03 -28.34
C PRO A 119 -3.42 -17.89 -28.45
N LYS A 120 -4.09 -17.83 -29.62
CA LYS A 120 -5.34 -18.54 -29.91
C LYS A 120 -5.29 -20.02 -29.47
N GLY A 121 -6.35 -20.47 -28.81
CA GLY A 121 -6.48 -21.84 -28.27
C GLY A 121 -5.98 -22.01 -26.83
N LYS A 122 -5.31 -21.01 -26.23
CA LYS A 122 -4.88 -21.06 -24.83
C LYS A 122 -5.77 -20.20 -23.94
N ARG A 123 -6.13 -20.72 -22.76
CA ARG A 123 -6.94 -19.99 -21.76
C ARG A 123 -6.21 -18.75 -21.29
N ALA A 124 -6.88 -17.59 -21.31
CA ALA A 124 -6.36 -16.37 -20.71
C ALA A 124 -6.11 -16.57 -19.20
N GLU A 125 -4.99 -16.09 -18.71
CA GLU A 125 -4.63 -16.21 -17.29
C GLU A 125 -4.70 -14.83 -16.62
N VAL A 126 -5.19 -14.79 -15.38
CA VAL A 126 -5.29 -13.57 -14.60
C VAL A 126 -4.69 -13.76 -13.21
N ILE A 127 -3.64 -12.99 -12.91
CA ILE A 127 -3.05 -12.92 -11.57
C ILE A 127 -3.56 -11.68 -10.86
N LYS A 128 -4.17 -11.84 -9.68
CA LYS A 128 -4.59 -10.72 -8.82
C LYS A 128 -3.68 -10.64 -7.61
N GLN A 129 -3.15 -9.46 -7.34
CA GLN A 129 -2.37 -9.17 -6.14
C GLN A 129 -3.07 -8.10 -5.32
N THR A 130 -3.31 -8.39 -4.04
CA THR A 130 -4.03 -7.50 -3.14
C THR A 130 -3.11 -7.06 -2.01
N VAL A 131 -3.20 -5.77 -1.66
CA VAL A 131 -2.52 -5.19 -0.50
C VAL A 131 -3.56 -4.39 0.28
N THR A 132 -3.64 -4.60 1.60
CA THR A 132 -4.51 -3.82 2.48
C THR A 132 -3.66 -2.85 3.30
N LEU A 133 -3.81 -1.57 2.99
CA LEU A 133 -3.25 -0.49 3.79
C LEU A 133 -4.16 -0.21 4.97
N LYS A 134 -3.57 0.18 6.11
CA LYS A 134 -4.29 0.48 7.34
C LYS A 134 -3.84 1.83 7.89
N ARG A 135 -4.75 2.58 8.51
CA ARG A 135 -4.40 3.72 9.37
C ARG A 135 -5.24 3.71 10.63
N ARG A 136 -4.68 4.19 11.73
CA ARG A 136 -5.42 4.40 12.99
C ARG A 136 -6.23 5.69 12.90
N VAL A 137 -7.40 5.71 13.51
CA VAL A 137 -8.27 6.90 13.62
C VAL A 137 -8.62 7.09 15.09
N LYS A 138 -8.31 8.27 15.62
CA LYS A 138 -8.75 8.69 16.96
C LYS A 138 -10.02 9.52 16.80
N ILE A 139 -11.05 9.20 17.57
CA ILE A 139 -12.31 9.92 17.58
C ILE A 139 -12.49 10.54 18.97
N ASP A 140 -12.65 11.86 19.02
CA ASP A 140 -13.02 12.53 20.26
C ASP A 140 -14.45 12.12 20.64
N PRO A 141 -14.67 11.57 21.85
CA PRO A 141 -15.98 11.06 22.23
C PRO A 141 -17.05 12.15 22.36
N LYS A 142 -16.67 13.41 22.64
CA LYS A 142 -17.57 14.55 22.78
C LYS A 142 -17.85 15.20 21.43
N THR A 143 -16.82 15.70 20.76
CA THR A 143 -16.98 16.49 19.52
C THR A 143 -17.15 15.63 18.27
N LYS A 144 -16.92 14.31 18.37
CA LYS A 144 -16.90 13.35 17.25
C LYS A 144 -15.84 13.66 16.18
N GLN A 145 -14.97 14.64 16.40
CA GLN A 145 -13.87 14.98 15.50
C GLN A 145 -12.90 13.80 15.36
N LYS A 146 -12.41 13.59 14.13
CA LYS A 146 -11.52 12.48 13.76
C LYS A 146 -10.12 12.99 13.50
N THR A 147 -9.14 12.40 14.16
CA THR A 147 -7.72 12.59 13.86
C THR A 147 -7.16 11.33 13.22
N TYR A 148 -6.59 11.47 12.02
CA TYR A 148 -6.08 10.37 11.23
C TYR A 148 -4.58 10.17 11.46
N GLY A 149 -4.18 8.93 11.73
CA GLY A 149 -2.78 8.54 11.69
C GLY A 149 -2.27 8.32 10.26
N LYS A 150 -0.95 8.09 10.16
CA LYS A 150 -0.30 7.73 8.88
C LYS A 150 -0.83 6.38 8.37
N TRP A 151 -0.99 6.28 7.05
CA TRP A 151 -1.25 5.00 6.39
C TRP A 151 0.00 4.12 6.42
N THR A 152 -0.20 2.81 6.54
CA THR A 152 0.83 1.84 6.18
C THR A 152 1.09 1.87 4.67
N VAL A 153 2.27 1.44 4.27
CA VAL A 153 2.62 1.12 2.87
C VAL A 153 2.53 -0.38 2.65
N GLY A 154 2.52 -0.82 1.40
CA GLY A 154 2.68 -2.23 1.06
C GLY A 154 3.32 -2.41 -0.31
N THR A 155 3.43 -3.65 -0.78
CA THR A 155 4.15 -3.95 -2.01
C THR A 155 3.45 -5.05 -2.80
N TRP A 156 3.25 -4.83 -4.09
CA TRP A 156 2.92 -5.89 -5.04
C TRP A 156 4.21 -6.54 -5.53
N LYS A 157 4.33 -7.86 -5.39
CA LYS A 157 5.55 -8.61 -5.74
C LYS A 157 5.76 -8.68 -7.25
N ALA A 158 7.00 -8.73 -7.71
CA ALA A 158 7.30 -8.95 -9.12
C ALA A 158 6.67 -10.25 -9.65
N VAL A 159 6.27 -10.26 -10.92
CA VAL A 159 5.67 -11.42 -11.61
C VAL A 159 6.41 -11.64 -12.91
N ARG A 160 6.94 -12.86 -13.12
CA ARG A 160 7.52 -13.24 -14.41
C ARG A 160 6.41 -13.65 -15.37
N ALA A 161 6.51 -13.23 -16.62
CA ALA A 161 5.62 -13.73 -17.66
C ALA A 161 5.89 -15.21 -17.90
N ARG A 162 4.84 -15.99 -18.13
CA ARG A 162 4.97 -17.40 -18.48
C ARG A 162 5.63 -17.55 -19.83
N LYS A 163 6.38 -18.63 -20.00
CA LYS A 163 6.91 -19.02 -21.31
C LYS A 163 5.76 -19.60 -22.14
N ALA A 164 5.72 -19.26 -23.43
CA ALA A 164 4.82 -19.84 -24.40
C ALA A 164 5.64 -20.30 -25.62
N ALA A 165 5.61 -21.59 -25.94
CA ALA A 165 6.38 -22.16 -27.06
C ALA A 165 6.06 -21.44 -28.37
N GLY A 166 7.09 -21.00 -29.09
CA GLY A 166 6.94 -20.24 -30.34
C GLY A 166 6.51 -18.78 -30.18
N TYR A 167 6.37 -18.27 -28.95
CA TYR A 167 5.96 -16.89 -28.66
C TYR A 167 6.89 -16.19 -27.67
N GLN A 168 6.91 -14.86 -27.74
CA GLN A 168 7.61 -13.98 -26.81
C GLN A 168 6.60 -13.01 -26.17
N PRO A 169 6.60 -12.85 -24.83
CA PRO A 169 5.73 -11.89 -24.17
C PRO A 169 6.19 -10.45 -24.45
N SER A 170 5.25 -9.49 -24.41
CA SER A 170 5.54 -8.06 -24.52
C SER A 170 6.45 -7.55 -23.40
N VAL A 171 6.35 -8.15 -22.21
CA VAL A 171 7.23 -7.91 -21.07
C VAL A 171 7.58 -9.23 -20.40
N ALA A 172 8.86 -9.51 -20.20
CA ALA A 172 9.31 -10.75 -19.57
C ALA A 172 9.07 -10.77 -18.05
N LYS A 173 9.10 -9.59 -17.41
CA LYS A 173 8.94 -9.43 -15.97
C LYS A 173 8.18 -8.15 -15.67
N ILE A 174 7.11 -8.28 -14.90
CA ILE A 174 6.40 -7.16 -14.29
C ILE A 174 7.10 -6.88 -12.96
N PRO A 175 7.66 -5.67 -12.75
CA PRO A 175 8.43 -5.38 -11.55
C PRO A 175 7.55 -5.38 -10.29
N ALA A 176 8.22 -5.46 -9.14
CA ALA A 176 7.57 -5.17 -7.87
C ALA A 176 7.20 -3.68 -7.82
N LEU A 177 6.11 -3.34 -7.13
CA LEU A 177 5.67 -1.96 -6.99
C LEU A 177 5.24 -1.70 -5.54
N GLN A 178 5.87 -0.72 -4.91
CA GLN A 178 5.42 -0.21 -3.61
C GLN A 178 4.16 0.63 -3.80
N VAL A 179 3.21 0.48 -2.88
CA VAL A 179 1.91 1.13 -2.92
C VAL A 179 1.62 1.87 -1.62
N ASN A 180 0.97 3.03 -1.76
CA ASN A 180 0.62 3.92 -0.67
C ASN A 180 -0.86 4.36 -0.78
N SER A 181 -1.30 5.27 0.08
CA SER A 181 -2.71 5.69 0.12
C SER A 181 -3.18 6.46 -1.11
N GLN A 182 -2.28 6.99 -1.94
CA GLN A 182 -2.59 7.68 -3.19
C GLN A 182 -2.67 6.71 -4.37
N THR A 183 -2.06 5.52 -4.26
CA THR A 183 -2.15 4.49 -5.29
C THR A 183 -3.60 4.02 -5.48
N GLY A 184 -4.02 3.94 -6.74
CA GLY A 184 -5.27 3.33 -7.18
C GLY A 184 -5.12 1.84 -7.51
N ASN A 185 -6.19 1.24 -8.01
CA ASN A 185 -6.10 -0.11 -8.59
C ASN A 185 -5.39 -0.06 -9.93
N VAL A 186 -4.61 -1.10 -10.25
CA VAL A 186 -3.81 -1.16 -11.49
C VAL A 186 -4.20 -2.40 -12.30
N THR A 187 -4.29 -2.25 -13.61
CA THR A 187 -4.41 -3.37 -14.55
C THR A 187 -3.19 -3.39 -15.47
N VAL A 188 -2.55 -4.54 -15.57
CA VAL A 188 -1.43 -4.80 -16.48
C VAL A 188 -1.86 -5.85 -17.49
N VAL A 189 -1.61 -5.63 -18.77
CA VAL A 189 -1.91 -6.58 -19.84
C VAL A 189 -0.61 -7.01 -20.48
N VAL A 190 -0.37 -8.32 -20.52
CA VAL A 190 0.78 -8.93 -21.20
C VAL A 190 0.27 -9.66 -22.43
N THR A 191 0.78 -9.29 -23.59
CA THR A 191 0.47 -9.94 -24.88
C THR A 191 1.63 -10.82 -25.32
N TYR A 192 1.37 -11.74 -26.23
CA TYR A 192 2.37 -12.68 -26.76
C TYR A 192 2.44 -12.57 -28.27
N GLN A 193 3.63 -12.31 -28.78
CA GLN A 193 3.91 -12.23 -30.23
C GLN A 193 4.64 -13.47 -30.69
N LYS A 194 4.33 -13.95 -31.90
CA LYS A 194 4.99 -15.14 -32.45
C LYS A 194 6.45 -14.82 -32.71
N LYS A 195 7.36 -15.70 -32.29
CA LYS A 195 8.78 -15.55 -32.60
C LYS A 195 8.97 -15.64 -34.12
N PRO A 196 9.85 -14.84 -34.73
CA PRO A 196 10.23 -15.04 -36.11
C PRO A 196 10.76 -16.47 -36.28
N ARG A 197 10.34 -17.14 -37.36
CA ARG A 197 10.92 -18.45 -37.70
C ARG A 197 12.39 -18.21 -38.08
N PRO A 198 13.34 -19.02 -37.59
CA PRO A 198 14.70 -19.02 -38.13
C PRO A 198 14.65 -19.17 -39.66
N GLY A 199 15.34 -18.29 -40.38
CA GLY A 199 15.36 -18.29 -41.85
C GLY A 199 14.14 -17.70 -42.56
N ALA A 200 13.13 -17.18 -41.86
CA ALA A 200 12.00 -16.50 -42.52
C ALA A 200 12.43 -15.29 -43.35
N GLU A 201 13.42 -14.53 -42.88
CA GLU A 201 13.98 -13.40 -43.63
C GLU A 201 14.80 -13.87 -44.83
N ILE A 202 15.65 -14.90 -44.65
CA ILE A 202 16.44 -15.52 -45.73
C ILE A 202 15.52 -15.98 -46.86
N ARG A 203 14.42 -16.67 -46.52
CA ARG A 203 13.46 -17.15 -47.52
C ARG A 203 12.67 -16.03 -48.19
N LYS A 204 12.40 -14.93 -47.47
CA LYS A 204 11.74 -13.74 -48.03
C LYS A 204 12.69 -12.99 -48.98
N HIS A 205 13.98 -12.99 -48.70
CA HIS A 205 15.03 -12.43 -49.55
C HIS A 205 15.21 -13.27 -50.82
N GLN A 206 15.37 -14.60 -50.71
CA GLN A 206 15.46 -15.52 -51.84
C GLN A 206 14.28 -15.37 -52.82
N ARG A 207 13.04 -15.35 -52.30
CA ARG A 207 11.84 -15.12 -53.14
C ARG A 207 11.83 -13.77 -53.85
N ARG A 208 12.41 -12.75 -53.23
CA ARG A 208 12.50 -11.41 -53.82
C ARG A 208 13.53 -11.40 -54.95
N VAL A 209 14.67 -12.05 -54.73
CA VAL A 209 15.73 -12.22 -55.73
C VAL A 209 15.22 -13.04 -56.93
N GLU A 210 14.55 -14.17 -56.68
CA GLU A 210 13.93 -14.98 -57.75
C GLU A 210 12.88 -14.20 -58.54
N LYS A 211 12.06 -13.40 -57.86
CA LYS A 211 11.10 -12.51 -58.53
C LYS A 211 11.82 -11.51 -59.43
N TRP A 212 12.85 -10.81 -58.93
CA TRP A 212 13.64 -9.86 -59.74
C TRP A 212 14.30 -10.54 -60.95
N ARG A 213 14.87 -11.74 -60.78
CA ARG A 213 15.48 -12.51 -61.87
C ARG A 213 14.48 -12.86 -62.97
N LYS A 214 13.25 -13.21 -62.58
CA LYS A 214 12.17 -13.52 -63.53
C LYS A 214 11.66 -12.28 -64.29
N TYR A 215 11.72 -11.10 -63.67
CA TYR A 215 11.39 -9.83 -64.33
C TYR A 215 12.46 -9.40 -65.34
N GLN A 216 13.75 -9.58 -65.05
CA GLN A 216 14.83 -9.27 -65.99
C GLN A 216 14.79 -10.16 -67.25
N GLY A 217 14.70 -11.48 -67.09
CA GLY A 217 14.58 -12.39 -68.26
C GLY A 217 13.28 -12.27 -69.06
N SER A 218 12.34 -11.41 -68.64
CA SER A 218 11.12 -11.06 -69.38
C SER A 218 11.26 -9.74 -70.14
N LEU A 219 12.28 -8.94 -69.87
CA LEU A 219 12.58 -7.69 -70.58
C LEU A 219 13.62 -7.92 -71.69
N ASP A 220 14.35 -9.05 -71.63
CA ASP A 220 15.41 -9.42 -72.57
C ASP A 220 14.91 -10.35 -73.71
N ASN A 221 13.60 -10.65 -73.78
CA ASN A 221 12.91 -11.41 -74.83
C ASN A 221 11.87 -10.52 -75.52
#